data_AF-A0A2N8TCB1-F1
#
_entry.id   AF-A0A2N8TCB1-F1
#
_cell.length_a   1.000
_cell.length_b   1.000
_cell.length_c   1.000
_cell.angle_alpha   90.00
_cell.angle_beta   90.00
_cell.angle_gamma   90.00
#
_symmetry.space_group_name_H-M   'P 1'
#
loop_
_entity.id
_entity.type
_entity.pdbx_description
1 polymer ?
#
loop_
_entity_poly.entity_id
_entity_poly.type
_entity_poly.pdbx_seq_one_letter_code
_entity_poly.pdbx_strand_id
1 'polypeptide(L)'
;EPDGPAPDPWQTGLLGCLLRGVVFALPGLAYVLGAPLFTGPGDHGLPAGTVPLLAGALCGWTWNQGLAHRAYAWLGLGDRPAARRALLLGAPAGALLGSLVAVSFAGGAAPAVVAFAAGQSCYLAAATVLLVMGRERLLLLALAPMATGAVLSLADPLPETAGPALLLGSLAAVAVLALREVAPALKDEHGWTAGLVALLPFGGFGTLPAHRRPAGPRLTGSLPYALFGLATGVLVLHAALGDVLAGEPAGVVAAPAAVALTLSMGPAEWLLYRFRSGSLAGLRSSSTARDFRRTTVLTVVRCLAAYLAVLLALSLAASAMWPHAPVPGGVRAAGLLLLGVVLWTGLLLQSFGAVTAATAVCCAAALVQTLLLVTRTGDPHVAGAVVYGTAAAVQGALVCHLLGRATAHR
;
A
#
# COMPACT_ATOMS: atom_id res chain seq x y z
N GLU A 1 32.31 -23.13 18.28
CA GLU A 1 31.02 -22.67 17.72
C GLU A 1 30.89 -21.17 17.96
N PRO A 2 30.05 -20.41 17.25
CA PRO A 2 29.73 -19.06 17.68
C PRO A 2 28.96 -19.17 19.01
N ASP A 3 29.50 -18.57 20.06
CA ASP A 3 28.90 -18.56 21.40
C ASP A 3 27.68 -17.61 21.44
N GLY A 4 26.48 -18.18 21.40
CA GLY A 4 25.24 -17.46 21.68
C GLY A 4 24.02 -17.93 20.86
N PRO A 5 22.79 -17.65 21.35
CA PRO A 5 21.60 -17.94 20.57
C PRO A 5 21.61 -17.14 19.27
N ALA A 6 21.33 -17.82 18.15
CA ALA A 6 21.30 -17.18 16.84
C ALA A 6 20.41 -15.92 16.86
N PRO A 7 20.91 -14.79 16.33
CA PRO A 7 20.20 -13.51 16.37
C PRO A 7 18.84 -13.63 15.69
N ASP A 8 17.86 -12.90 16.22
CA ASP A 8 16.50 -12.91 15.67
C ASP A 8 16.47 -12.10 14.36
N PRO A 9 16.23 -12.74 13.19
CA PRO A 9 16.24 -12.06 11.90
C PRO A 9 15.05 -11.10 11.71
N TRP A 10 14.06 -11.14 12.60
CA TRP A 10 12.85 -10.31 12.52
C TRP A 10 12.92 -9.05 13.37
N GLN A 11 14.03 -8.82 14.09
CA GLN A 11 14.22 -7.58 14.83
C GLN A 11 14.33 -6.40 13.87
N THR A 12 13.38 -5.47 14.00
CA THR A 12 13.36 -4.22 13.24
C THR A 12 13.13 -3.03 14.16
N GLY A 13 13.66 -1.87 13.75
CA GLY A 13 13.47 -0.62 14.45
C GLY A 13 12.08 -0.03 14.19
N LEU A 14 11.35 0.33 15.24
CA LEU A 14 10.05 1.00 15.16
C LEU A 14 10.08 2.23 14.26
N LEU A 15 11.13 3.04 14.36
CA LEU A 15 11.28 4.28 13.60
C LEU A 15 11.23 4.05 12.07
N GLY A 16 11.79 2.94 11.58
CA GLY A 16 11.76 2.62 10.15
C GLY A 16 10.34 2.36 9.67
N CYS A 17 9.57 1.55 10.42
CA CYS A 17 8.17 1.26 10.11
C CYS A 17 7.29 2.52 10.22
N LEU A 18 7.50 3.34 11.25
CA LEU A 18 6.76 4.62 11.41
C LEU A 18 7.06 5.58 10.26
N LEU A 19 8.34 5.75 9.89
CA LEU A 19 8.74 6.55 8.74
C LEU A 19 8.04 6.09 7.47
N ARG A 20 7.91 4.77 7.27
CA ARG A 20 7.22 4.19 6.13
C ARG A 20 5.73 4.54 6.11
N GLY A 21 5.06 4.49 7.26
CA GLY A 21 3.68 4.98 7.41
C GLY A 21 3.54 6.47 7.05
N VAL A 22 4.47 7.31 7.50
CA VAL A 22 4.48 8.75 7.19
C VAL A 22 4.63 9.00 5.69
N VAL A 23 5.61 8.38 5.02
CA VAL A 23 5.83 8.60 3.58
C VAL A 23 4.71 8.02 2.70
N PHE A 24 3.91 7.07 3.21
CA PHE A 24 2.68 6.66 2.54
C PHE A 24 1.56 7.69 2.66
N ALA A 25 1.49 8.44 3.77
CA ALA A 25 0.45 9.42 4.02
C ALA A 25 0.73 10.80 3.40
N LEU A 26 2.00 11.23 3.39
CA LEU A 26 2.40 12.55 2.87
C LEU A 26 1.88 12.91 1.46
N PRO A 27 1.80 11.98 0.49
CA PRO A 27 1.25 12.27 -0.84
C PRO A 27 -0.21 12.74 -0.80
N GLY A 28 -0.96 12.43 0.26
CA GLY A 28 -2.29 13.00 0.49
C GLY A 28 -2.28 14.53 0.55
N LEU A 29 -1.20 15.15 1.03
CA LEU A 29 -1.05 16.61 1.06
C LEU A 29 -0.91 17.22 -0.35
N ALA A 30 -0.54 16.42 -1.35
CA ALA A 30 -0.48 16.89 -2.73
C ALA A 30 -1.87 17.30 -3.26
N TYR A 31 -2.95 16.68 -2.77
CA TYR A 31 -4.32 17.07 -3.14
C TYR A 31 -4.73 18.43 -2.56
N VAL A 32 -4.12 18.86 -1.45
CA VAL A 32 -4.34 20.21 -0.90
C VAL A 32 -3.77 21.25 -1.87
N LEU A 33 -2.53 21.06 -2.31
CA LEU A 33 -1.89 21.94 -3.30
C LEU A 33 -2.50 21.82 -4.69
N GLY A 34 -3.01 20.64 -5.04
CA GLY A 34 -3.67 20.36 -6.31
C GLY A 34 -5.14 20.78 -6.36
N ALA A 35 -5.75 21.17 -5.23
CA ALA A 35 -7.17 21.50 -5.15
C ALA A 35 -7.66 22.50 -6.22
N PRO A 36 -6.91 23.56 -6.57
CA PRO A 36 -7.31 24.48 -7.64
C PRO A 36 -7.38 23.85 -9.04
N LEU A 37 -6.77 22.68 -9.25
CA LEU A 37 -6.79 21.96 -10.52
C LEU A 37 -8.07 21.13 -10.71
N PHE A 38 -8.85 20.95 -9.65
CA PHE A 38 -10.06 20.12 -9.62
C PHE A 38 -11.34 20.95 -9.78
N THR A 39 -11.30 22.01 -10.58
CA THR A 39 -12.46 22.88 -10.86
C THR A 39 -13.31 22.30 -11.98
N GLY A 40 -14.63 22.26 -11.79
CA GLY A 40 -15.58 21.84 -12.82
C GLY A 40 -16.85 21.24 -12.22
N PRO A 41 -17.81 20.84 -13.07
CA PRO A 41 -18.95 20.07 -12.62
C PRO A 41 -18.48 18.73 -12.04
N GLY A 42 -18.99 18.39 -10.86
CA GLY A 42 -18.79 17.07 -10.27
C GLY A 42 -19.41 15.97 -11.14
N ASP A 43 -18.95 14.74 -10.96
CA ASP A 43 -19.48 13.56 -11.64
C ASP A 43 -19.94 12.53 -10.61
N HIS A 44 -21.08 11.88 -10.85
CA HIS A 44 -21.67 10.90 -9.94
C HIS A 44 -21.86 11.37 -8.48
N GLY A 45 -22.04 12.68 -8.26
CA GLY A 45 -22.12 13.28 -6.91
C GLY A 45 -20.77 13.45 -6.22
N LEU A 46 -19.66 13.16 -6.90
CA LEU A 46 -18.30 13.34 -6.43
C LEU A 46 -17.71 14.67 -6.96
N PRO A 47 -16.72 15.27 -6.26
CA PRO A 47 -15.97 16.40 -6.77
C PRO A 47 -15.36 16.13 -8.15
N ALA A 48 -15.23 17.18 -8.96
CA ALA A 48 -14.70 17.06 -10.32
C ALA A 48 -13.31 16.38 -10.32
N GLY A 49 -13.13 15.42 -11.23
CA GLY A 49 -11.87 14.70 -11.36
C GLY A 49 -11.64 13.56 -10.36
N THR A 50 -12.56 13.30 -9.43
CA THR A 50 -12.42 12.19 -8.46
C THR A 50 -12.30 10.83 -9.17
N VAL A 51 -13.18 10.55 -10.14
CA VAL A 51 -13.20 9.27 -10.86
C VAL A 51 -11.88 8.93 -11.55
N PRO A 52 -11.29 9.79 -12.41
CA PRO A 52 -10.01 9.47 -13.05
C PRO A 52 -8.85 9.34 -12.05
N LEU A 53 -8.84 10.13 -10.96
CA LEU A 53 -7.83 10.03 -9.90
C LEU A 53 -7.88 8.68 -9.19
N LEU A 54 -9.08 8.23 -8.81
CA LEU A 54 -9.31 6.95 -8.14
C LEU A 54 -9.01 5.76 -9.07
N ALA A 55 -9.44 5.83 -10.32
CA ALA A 55 -9.17 4.78 -11.30
C ALA A 55 -7.66 4.61 -11.54
N GLY A 56 -6.94 5.72 -11.73
CA GLY A 56 -5.49 5.73 -11.84
C GLY A 56 -4.79 5.24 -10.57
N ALA A 57 -5.28 5.63 -9.38
CA ALA A 57 -4.75 5.17 -8.09
C ALA A 57 -4.91 3.65 -7.91
N LEU A 58 -6.11 3.11 -8.15
CA LEU A 58 -6.39 1.67 -8.05
C LEU A 58 -5.52 0.85 -9.02
N CYS A 59 -5.40 1.31 -10.27
CA CYS A 59 -4.50 0.69 -11.24
C CYS A 59 -3.05 0.71 -10.74
N GLY A 60 -2.59 1.87 -10.24
CA GLY A 60 -1.27 2.04 -9.66
C GLY A 60 -1.01 1.11 -8.47
N TRP A 61 -1.93 1.02 -7.50
CA TRP A 61 -1.81 0.14 -6.35
C TRP A 61 -1.77 -1.33 -6.75
N THR A 62 -2.63 -1.74 -7.68
CA THR A 62 -2.66 -3.11 -8.24
C THR A 62 -1.33 -3.48 -8.85
N TRP A 63 -0.82 -2.64 -9.75
CA TRP A 63 0.45 -2.88 -10.44
C TRP A 63 1.64 -2.86 -9.47
N ASN A 64 1.71 -1.84 -8.63
CA ASN A 64 2.85 -1.63 -7.73
C ASN A 64 2.93 -2.70 -6.64
N GLN A 65 1.82 -3.27 -6.20
CA GLN A 65 1.83 -4.41 -5.27
C GLN A 65 2.42 -5.67 -5.91
N GLY A 66 2.00 -5.99 -7.15
CA GLY A 66 2.60 -7.09 -7.91
C GLY A 66 4.09 -6.87 -8.19
N LEU A 67 4.46 -5.64 -8.59
CA LEU A 67 5.84 -5.26 -8.85
C LEU A 67 6.72 -5.33 -7.59
N ALA A 68 6.23 -4.81 -6.46
CA ALA A 68 6.94 -4.84 -5.19
C ALA A 68 7.19 -6.28 -4.74
N HIS A 69 6.18 -7.15 -4.82
CA HIS A 69 6.36 -8.58 -4.54
C HIS A 69 7.46 -9.20 -5.42
N ARG A 70 7.42 -8.97 -6.73
CA ARG A 70 8.43 -9.50 -7.66
C ARG A 70 9.84 -9.03 -7.30
N ALA A 71 9.99 -7.75 -6.99
CA ALA A 71 11.28 -7.18 -6.64
C ALA A 71 11.78 -7.70 -5.29
N TYR A 72 10.91 -7.82 -4.28
CA TYR A 72 11.26 -8.45 -3.00
C TYR A 72 11.60 -9.94 -3.14
N ALA A 73 10.95 -10.67 -4.06
CA ALA A 73 11.31 -12.07 -4.32
C ALA A 73 12.75 -12.18 -4.85
N TRP A 74 13.18 -11.29 -5.75
CA TRP A 74 14.57 -11.24 -6.19
C TRP A 74 15.54 -10.84 -5.07
N LEU A 75 15.18 -9.86 -4.24
CA LEU A 75 15.97 -9.47 -3.07
C LEU A 75 16.11 -10.62 -2.06
N GLY A 76 15.04 -11.39 -1.83
CA GLY A 76 15.05 -12.58 -0.98
C GLY A 76 15.92 -13.72 -1.51
N LEU A 77 16.13 -13.78 -2.83
CA LEU A 77 17.11 -14.66 -3.48
C LEU A 77 18.54 -14.09 -3.50
N GLY A 78 18.74 -12.88 -2.95
CA GLY A 78 20.04 -12.18 -2.97
C GLY A 78 20.40 -11.50 -4.29
N ASP A 79 19.54 -11.56 -5.31
CA ASP A 79 19.78 -10.98 -6.64
C ASP A 79 19.27 -9.53 -6.72
N ARG A 80 20.00 -8.62 -6.07
CA ARG A 80 19.72 -7.18 -6.09
C ARG A 80 19.74 -6.57 -7.51
N PRO A 81 20.64 -6.98 -8.44
CA PRO A 81 20.58 -6.55 -9.84
C PRO A 81 19.27 -6.92 -10.53
N ALA A 82 18.76 -8.15 -10.37
CA ALA A 82 17.49 -8.56 -10.96
C ALA A 82 16.29 -7.80 -10.38
N ALA A 83 16.31 -7.53 -9.07
CA ALA A 83 15.30 -6.68 -8.43
C ALA A 83 15.27 -5.27 -9.07
N ARG A 84 16.45 -4.65 -9.26
CA ARG A 84 16.55 -3.33 -9.91
C ARG A 84 16.07 -3.36 -11.37
N ARG A 85 16.40 -4.41 -12.15
CA ARG A 85 15.88 -4.56 -13.52
C ARG A 85 14.36 -4.68 -13.55
N ALA A 86 13.78 -5.47 -12.65
CA ALA A 86 12.33 -5.60 -12.54
C ALA A 86 11.67 -4.24 -12.24
N LEU A 87 12.25 -3.46 -11.31
CA LEU A 87 11.78 -2.12 -10.97
C LEU A 87 11.96 -1.11 -12.11
N LEU A 88 13.10 -1.13 -12.80
CA LEU A 88 13.41 -0.23 -13.92
C LEU A 88 12.41 -0.35 -15.07
N LEU A 89 11.94 -1.56 -15.36
CA LEU A 89 10.94 -1.81 -16.41
C LEU A 89 9.51 -1.69 -15.88
N GLY A 90 9.28 -2.24 -14.69
CA GLY A 90 7.94 -2.30 -14.11
C GLY A 90 7.42 -0.93 -13.70
N ALA A 91 8.25 -0.06 -13.11
CA ALA A 91 7.78 1.22 -12.61
C ALA A 91 7.27 2.15 -13.73
N PRO A 92 8.01 2.38 -14.84
CA PRO A 92 7.49 3.18 -15.95
C PRO A 92 6.24 2.59 -16.61
N ALA A 93 6.19 1.26 -16.77
CA ALA A 93 5.01 0.58 -17.32
C ALA A 93 3.77 0.80 -16.43
N GLY A 94 3.92 0.69 -15.11
CA GLY A 94 2.85 0.98 -14.14
C GLY A 94 2.39 2.42 -14.17
N ALA A 95 3.34 3.37 -14.26
CA ALA A 95 3.04 4.79 -14.38
C ALA A 95 2.23 5.09 -15.66
N LEU A 96 2.63 4.51 -16.79
CA LEU A 96 1.93 4.64 -18.06
C LEU A 96 0.52 4.03 -17.99
N LEU A 97 0.39 2.81 -17.47
CA LEU A 97 -0.91 2.14 -17.33
C LEU A 97 -1.86 2.95 -16.44
N GLY A 98 -1.39 3.42 -15.27
CA GLY A 98 -2.20 4.26 -14.38
C GLY A 98 -2.63 5.57 -15.03
N SER A 99 -1.74 6.20 -15.80
CA SER A 99 -2.04 7.42 -16.55
C SER A 99 -3.07 7.18 -17.65
N LEU A 100 -2.93 6.10 -18.43
CA LEU A 100 -3.87 5.72 -19.48
C LEU A 100 -5.26 5.38 -18.91
N VAL A 101 -5.30 4.69 -17.77
CA VAL A 101 -6.55 4.45 -17.05
C VAL A 101 -7.18 5.77 -16.63
N ALA A 102 -6.42 6.68 -16.01
CA ALA A 102 -6.96 7.99 -15.66
C ALA A 102 -7.50 8.77 -16.87
N VAL A 103 -6.82 8.72 -18.02
CA VAL A 103 -7.31 9.30 -19.30
C VAL A 103 -8.62 8.65 -19.74
N SER A 104 -8.72 7.32 -19.68
CA SER A 104 -9.93 6.60 -20.11
C SER A 104 -11.17 6.92 -19.26
N PHE A 105 -10.95 7.29 -18.00
CA PHE A 105 -12.00 7.69 -17.06
C PHE A 105 -12.10 9.22 -16.89
N ALA A 106 -11.38 10.00 -17.72
CA ALA A 106 -11.38 11.46 -17.60
C ALA A 106 -12.73 12.07 -17.99
N GLY A 107 -13.44 11.48 -18.95
CA GLY A 107 -14.71 12.03 -19.44
C GLY A 107 -14.55 13.50 -19.87
N GLY A 108 -15.35 14.39 -19.28
CA GLY A 108 -15.26 15.85 -19.46
C GLY A 108 -14.33 16.58 -18.49
N ALA A 109 -13.53 15.86 -17.68
CA ALA A 109 -12.64 16.47 -16.71
C ALA A 109 -11.60 17.37 -17.37
N ALA A 110 -11.21 18.46 -16.68
CA ALA A 110 -10.22 19.39 -17.18
C ALA A 110 -8.87 18.66 -17.43
N PRO A 111 -8.09 19.05 -18.46
CA PRO A 111 -6.77 18.48 -18.73
C PRO A 111 -5.82 18.52 -17.53
N ALA A 112 -5.97 19.52 -16.65
CA ALA A 112 -5.21 19.65 -15.41
C ALA A 112 -5.42 18.46 -14.46
N VAL A 113 -6.63 17.91 -14.36
CA VAL A 113 -6.94 16.71 -13.56
C VAL A 113 -6.19 15.50 -14.09
N VAL A 114 -6.21 15.32 -15.42
CA VAL A 114 -5.51 14.21 -16.08
C VAL A 114 -4.00 14.33 -15.90
N ALA A 115 -3.46 15.53 -16.01
CA ALA A 115 -2.04 15.80 -15.74
C ALA A 115 -1.67 15.50 -14.27
N PHE A 116 -2.52 15.88 -13.31
CA PHE A 116 -2.32 15.55 -11.90
C PHE A 116 -2.37 14.03 -11.67
N ALA A 117 -3.34 13.34 -12.26
CA ALA A 117 -3.48 11.88 -12.16
C ALA A 117 -2.27 11.16 -12.76
N ALA A 118 -1.75 11.63 -13.90
CA ALA A 118 -0.52 11.09 -14.49
C ALA A 118 0.69 11.34 -13.57
N GLY A 119 0.80 12.54 -12.98
CA GLY A 119 1.80 12.86 -11.97
C GLY A 119 1.73 11.93 -10.75
N GLN A 120 0.52 11.64 -10.25
CA GLN A 120 0.27 10.68 -9.19
C GLN A 120 0.74 9.26 -9.58
N SER A 121 0.44 8.80 -10.80
CA SER A 121 0.89 7.48 -11.28
C SER A 121 2.42 7.41 -11.37
N CYS A 122 3.08 8.45 -11.88
CA CYS A 122 4.54 8.56 -11.90
C CYS A 122 5.14 8.57 -10.50
N TYR A 123 4.54 9.32 -9.57
CA TYR A 123 4.94 9.35 -8.16
C TYR A 123 4.84 7.95 -7.54
N LEU A 124 3.68 7.27 -7.65
CA LEU A 124 3.46 5.96 -7.05
C LEU A 124 4.48 4.93 -7.56
N ALA A 125 4.78 4.95 -8.86
CA ALA A 125 5.80 4.10 -9.46
C ALA A 125 7.20 4.39 -8.90
N ALA A 126 7.62 5.66 -8.86
CA ALA A 126 8.94 6.06 -8.36
C ALA A 126 9.09 5.82 -6.84
N ALA A 127 8.05 6.10 -6.06
CA ALA A 127 7.99 5.79 -4.63
C ALA A 127 8.12 4.27 -4.38
N THR A 128 7.46 3.44 -5.20
CA THR A 128 7.59 1.97 -5.11
C THR A 128 9.04 1.53 -5.26
N VAL A 129 9.79 2.11 -6.21
CA VAL A 129 11.23 1.83 -6.38
C VAL A 129 12.01 2.16 -5.11
N LEU A 130 11.86 3.38 -4.59
CA LEU A 130 12.59 3.83 -3.40
C LEU A 130 12.24 2.99 -2.17
N LEU A 131 10.97 2.68 -1.98
CA LEU A 131 10.47 1.89 -0.85
C LEU A 131 10.94 0.44 -0.90
N VAL A 132 10.94 -0.20 -2.06
CA VAL A 132 11.48 -1.57 -2.21
C VAL A 132 12.98 -1.60 -1.95
N MET A 133 13.70 -0.54 -2.32
CA MET A 133 15.14 -0.44 -2.15
C MET A 133 15.58 0.07 -0.76
N GLY A 134 14.63 0.30 0.16
CA GLY A 134 14.91 0.76 1.53
C GLY A 134 15.40 2.21 1.61
N ARG A 135 14.82 3.09 0.78
CA ARG A 135 15.19 4.51 0.66
C ARG A 135 14.12 5.46 1.20
N GLU A 136 13.44 5.07 2.28
CA GLU A 136 12.35 5.83 2.90
C GLU A 136 12.78 7.25 3.30
N ARG A 137 14.03 7.40 3.80
CA ARG A 137 14.57 8.71 4.19
C ARG A 137 14.73 9.66 3.01
N LEU A 138 15.18 9.14 1.87
CA LEU A 138 15.32 9.93 0.65
C LEU A 138 13.95 10.33 0.11
N LEU A 139 12.98 9.43 0.18
CA LEU A 139 11.59 9.73 -0.19
C LEU A 139 11.00 10.83 0.72
N LEU A 140 11.21 10.76 2.03
CA LEU A 140 10.77 11.81 2.96
C LEU A 140 11.39 13.16 2.61
N LEU A 141 12.70 13.21 2.39
CA LEU A 141 13.39 14.45 2.02
C LEU A 141 12.88 15.03 0.70
N ALA A 142 12.59 14.18 -0.29
CA ALA A 142 12.05 14.61 -1.58
C ALA A 142 10.61 15.14 -1.49
N LEU A 143 9.81 14.63 -0.54
CA LEU A 143 8.43 15.07 -0.30
C LEU A 143 8.31 16.25 0.66
N ALA A 144 9.33 16.51 1.47
CA ALA A 144 9.31 17.55 2.50
C ALA A 144 8.96 18.96 1.96
N PRO A 145 9.45 19.41 0.79
CA PRO A 145 9.06 20.72 0.25
C PRO A 145 7.56 20.81 -0.06
N MET A 146 6.99 19.80 -0.73
CA MET A 146 5.56 19.74 -1.03
C MET A 146 4.72 19.65 0.25
N ALA A 147 5.12 18.81 1.20
CA ALA A 147 4.41 18.67 2.47
C ALA A 147 4.41 19.98 3.28
N THR A 148 5.56 20.66 3.33
CA THR A 148 5.70 21.95 4.02
C THR A 148 4.84 23.01 3.35
N GLY A 149 4.89 23.13 2.02
CA GLY A 149 4.05 24.07 1.29
C GLY A 149 2.56 23.79 1.46
N ALA A 150 2.14 22.52 1.46
CA ALA A 150 0.75 22.15 1.71
C ALA A 150 0.30 22.59 3.11
N VAL A 151 1.11 22.36 4.15
CA VAL A 151 0.79 22.81 5.52
C VAL A 151 0.74 24.34 5.62
N LEU A 152 1.70 25.04 5.00
CA LEU A 152 1.72 26.51 4.98
C LEU A 152 0.49 27.08 4.25
N SER A 153 0.04 26.40 3.19
CA SER A 153 -1.16 26.82 2.44
C SER A 153 -2.46 26.77 3.25
N LEU A 154 -2.47 26.04 4.37
CA LEU A 154 -3.61 26.00 5.29
C LEU A 154 -3.69 27.25 6.18
N ALA A 155 -2.56 27.95 6.39
CA ALA A 155 -2.51 29.19 7.17
C ALA A 155 -2.72 30.41 6.28
N ASP A 156 -2.01 30.48 5.16
CA ASP A 156 -2.06 31.58 4.20
C ASP A 156 -2.10 31.05 2.77
N PRO A 157 -2.89 31.67 1.86
CA PRO A 157 -2.93 31.26 0.47
C PRO A 157 -1.55 31.45 -0.18
N LEU A 158 -1.05 30.39 -0.83
CA LEU A 158 0.19 30.46 -1.59
C LEU A 158 0.01 31.21 -2.92
N PRO A 159 1.08 31.80 -3.47
CA PRO A 159 1.06 32.30 -4.85
C PRO A 159 0.62 31.20 -5.83
N GLU A 160 -0.13 31.56 -6.87
CA GLU A 160 -0.75 30.60 -7.81
C GLU A 160 0.26 29.63 -8.45
N THR A 161 1.51 30.06 -8.65
CA THR A 161 2.57 29.26 -9.25
C THR A 161 3.28 28.34 -8.26
N ALA A 162 3.19 28.61 -6.95
CA ALA A 162 3.93 27.88 -5.93
C ALA A 162 3.43 26.44 -5.75
N GLY A 163 2.10 26.23 -5.76
CA GLY A 163 1.51 24.89 -5.66
C GLY A 163 1.99 23.95 -6.76
N PRO A 164 1.77 24.28 -8.05
CA PRO A 164 2.27 23.48 -9.17
C PRO A 164 3.80 23.29 -9.16
N ALA A 165 4.57 24.32 -8.82
CA ALA A 165 6.03 24.23 -8.74
C ALA A 165 6.50 23.23 -7.66
N LEU A 166 5.87 23.24 -6.47
CA LEU A 166 6.17 22.30 -5.39
C LEU A 166 5.79 20.86 -5.75
N LEU A 167 4.65 20.67 -6.41
CA LEU A 167 4.19 19.37 -6.90
C LEU A 167 5.17 18.80 -7.94
N LEU A 168 5.49 19.58 -8.97
CA LEU A 168 6.40 19.17 -10.04
C LEU A 168 7.83 18.97 -9.53
N GLY A 169 8.31 19.86 -8.66
CA GLY A 169 9.65 19.76 -8.07
C GLY A 169 9.81 18.50 -7.22
N SER A 170 8.81 18.18 -6.39
CA SER A 170 8.85 16.97 -5.57
C SER A 170 8.70 15.70 -6.40
N LEU A 171 7.82 15.70 -7.41
CA LEU A 171 7.71 14.59 -8.37
C LEU A 171 9.04 14.34 -9.10
N ALA A 172 9.66 15.40 -9.61
CA ALA A 172 10.95 15.32 -10.29
C ALA A 172 12.05 14.79 -9.35
N ALA A 173 12.12 15.28 -8.11
CA ALA A 173 13.07 14.80 -7.12
C ALA A 173 12.90 13.31 -6.84
N VAL A 174 11.66 12.84 -6.59
CA VAL A 174 11.36 11.42 -6.36
C VAL A 174 11.71 10.57 -7.58
N ALA A 175 11.36 11.03 -8.79
CA ALA A 175 11.65 10.31 -10.03
C ALA A 175 13.17 10.19 -10.30
N VAL A 176 13.92 11.28 -10.10
CA VAL A 176 15.39 11.29 -10.27
C VAL A 176 16.06 10.37 -9.25
N LEU A 177 15.62 10.40 -7.98
CA LEU A 177 16.15 9.51 -6.94
C LEU A 177 15.83 8.05 -7.25
N ALA A 178 14.60 7.75 -7.67
CA ALA A 178 14.20 6.40 -8.08
C ALA A 178 15.07 5.90 -9.24
N LEU A 179 15.23 6.71 -10.28
CA LEU A 179 16.08 6.39 -11.44
C LEU A 179 17.53 6.15 -11.01
N ARG A 180 18.09 6.97 -10.12
CA ARG A 180 19.44 6.77 -9.58
C ARG A 180 19.60 5.44 -8.85
N GLU A 181 18.57 4.96 -8.15
CA GLU A 181 18.64 3.68 -7.43
C GLU A 181 18.59 2.45 -8.35
N VAL A 182 17.92 2.56 -9.50
CA VAL A 182 17.82 1.47 -10.48
C VAL A 182 18.79 1.58 -11.65
N ALA A 183 19.36 2.76 -11.92
CA ALA A 183 20.34 2.99 -12.99
C ALA A 183 21.55 2.04 -12.96
N PRO A 184 22.07 1.58 -11.79
CA PRO A 184 23.12 0.58 -11.78
C PRO A 184 22.76 -0.74 -12.48
N ALA A 185 21.46 -1.04 -12.67
CA ALA A 185 21.03 -2.21 -13.43
C ALA A 185 21.28 -2.09 -14.94
N LEU A 186 21.49 -0.88 -15.45
CA LEU A 186 21.87 -0.61 -16.85
C LEU A 186 23.37 -0.77 -17.09
N LYS A 187 24.18 -0.73 -16.02
CA LYS A 187 25.63 -0.86 -16.11
C LYS A 187 25.99 -2.34 -15.95
N ASP A 188 25.96 -3.06 -17.05
CA ASP A 188 26.51 -4.43 -17.11
C ASP A 188 28.04 -4.37 -17.28
N GLU A 189 28.74 -5.46 -16.96
CA GLU A 189 30.22 -5.56 -17.07
C GLU A 189 30.76 -5.20 -18.47
N HIS A 190 29.90 -5.31 -19.49
CA HIS A 190 30.22 -5.06 -20.90
C HIS A 190 29.70 -3.71 -21.42
N GLY A 191 29.22 -2.82 -20.55
CA GLY A 191 28.76 -1.47 -20.89
C GLY A 191 27.24 -1.30 -20.96
N TRP A 192 26.81 -0.06 -21.26
CA TRP A 192 25.39 0.35 -21.20
C TRP A 192 24.50 -0.31 -22.26
N THR A 193 25.05 -0.62 -23.43
CA THR A 193 24.33 -1.27 -24.52
C THR A 193 23.95 -2.70 -24.18
N ALA A 194 24.86 -3.45 -23.55
CA ALA A 194 24.59 -4.81 -23.07
C ALA A 194 23.51 -4.82 -21.97
N GLY A 195 23.54 -3.85 -21.05
CA GLY A 195 22.51 -3.68 -20.02
C GLY A 195 21.12 -3.38 -20.59
N LEU A 196 21.02 -2.53 -21.61
CA LEU A 196 19.75 -2.25 -22.31
C LEU A 196 19.22 -3.48 -23.06
N VAL A 197 20.11 -4.23 -23.73
CA VAL A 197 19.73 -5.47 -24.42
C VAL A 197 19.30 -6.55 -23.42
N ALA A 198 19.89 -6.61 -22.22
CA ALA A 198 19.49 -7.51 -21.14
C ALA A 198 18.12 -7.17 -20.53
N LEU A 199 17.54 -6.00 -20.82
CA LEU A 199 16.17 -5.65 -20.45
C LEU A 199 15.12 -6.22 -21.40
N LEU A 200 15.51 -6.66 -22.60
CA LEU A 200 14.59 -7.26 -23.55
C LEU A 200 14.12 -8.64 -23.04
N PRO A 201 12.83 -8.99 -23.21
CA PRO A 201 12.27 -10.25 -22.72
C PRO A 201 12.92 -11.51 -23.33
N PHE A 202 13.67 -11.35 -24.42
CA PHE A 202 14.38 -12.42 -25.12
C PHE A 202 15.84 -12.59 -24.68
N GLY A 203 16.34 -11.73 -23.78
CA GLY A 203 17.75 -11.69 -23.41
C GLY A 203 18.66 -11.28 -24.58
N GLY A 204 19.84 -10.76 -24.28
CA GLY A 204 20.85 -10.56 -25.32
C GLY A 204 21.23 -11.88 -25.96
N PHE A 205 21.29 -11.91 -27.30
CA PHE A 205 21.92 -13.00 -28.04
C PHE A 205 23.37 -13.16 -27.53
N GLY A 206 23.58 -14.15 -26.64
CA GLY A 206 24.92 -14.67 -26.33
C GLY A 206 25.56 -14.33 -24.97
N THR A 207 24.87 -14.39 -23.81
CA THR A 207 25.59 -14.41 -22.52
C THR A 207 25.16 -15.51 -21.52
N LEU A 208 26.13 -16.41 -21.28
CA LEU A 208 26.33 -17.44 -20.24
C LEU A 208 25.33 -18.62 -20.14
N PRO A 209 25.83 -19.86 -19.90
CA PRO A 209 25.02 -21.07 -19.87
C PRO A 209 23.96 -21.03 -18.77
N ALA A 210 22.74 -21.42 -19.12
CA ALA A 210 21.52 -21.37 -18.31
C ALA A 210 21.60 -22.13 -16.96
N HIS A 211 22.65 -22.90 -16.71
CA HIS A 211 22.77 -23.80 -15.55
C HIS A 211 23.21 -23.15 -14.23
N ARG A 212 23.48 -21.83 -14.21
CA ARG A 212 23.88 -21.12 -12.96
C ARG A 212 22.97 -19.97 -12.54
N ARG A 213 21.92 -19.63 -13.30
CA ARG A 213 20.96 -18.60 -12.85
C ARG A 213 19.90 -19.28 -11.98
N PRO A 214 19.64 -18.79 -10.75
CA PRO A 214 18.48 -19.22 -9.99
C PRO A 214 17.24 -19.09 -10.88
N ALA A 215 16.38 -20.12 -10.91
CA ALA A 215 15.11 -20.03 -11.61
C ALA A 215 14.34 -18.83 -11.04
N GLY A 216 14.18 -17.78 -11.84
CA GLY A 216 13.59 -16.54 -11.36
C GLY A 216 12.15 -16.71 -10.89
N PRO A 217 11.64 -15.82 -10.01
CA PRO A 217 10.25 -15.82 -9.62
C PRO A 217 9.35 -15.77 -10.85
N ARG A 218 8.42 -16.74 -10.93
CA ARG A 218 7.41 -16.82 -11.98
C ARG A 218 6.58 -15.53 -12.00
N LEU A 219 6.29 -15.01 -13.20
CA LEU A 219 5.47 -13.80 -13.34
C LEU A 219 4.08 -13.98 -12.69
N THR A 220 3.48 -15.15 -12.89
CA THR A 220 2.19 -15.54 -12.29
C THR A 220 2.22 -15.57 -10.76
N GLY A 221 3.39 -15.75 -10.14
CA GLY A 221 3.55 -15.70 -8.69
C GLY A 221 3.24 -14.33 -8.07
N SER A 222 3.23 -13.26 -8.87
CA SER A 222 2.92 -11.91 -8.41
C SER A 222 1.45 -11.52 -8.59
N LEU A 223 0.68 -12.32 -9.34
CA LEU A 223 -0.73 -12.04 -9.63
C LEU A 223 -1.60 -11.99 -8.35
N PRO A 224 -1.48 -12.93 -7.38
CA PRO A 224 -2.25 -12.83 -6.14
C PRO A 224 -1.98 -11.54 -5.37
N TYR A 225 -0.74 -11.06 -5.35
CA TYR A 225 -0.36 -9.81 -4.67
C TYR A 225 -0.93 -8.58 -5.38
N ALA A 226 -0.94 -8.57 -6.71
CA ALA A 226 -1.58 -7.51 -7.48
C ALA A 226 -3.10 -7.46 -7.22
N LEU A 227 -3.78 -8.61 -7.28
CA LEU A 227 -5.22 -8.71 -7.01
C LEU A 227 -5.56 -8.37 -5.56
N PHE A 228 -4.72 -8.76 -4.60
CA PHE A 228 -4.86 -8.34 -3.22
C PHE A 228 -4.76 -6.82 -3.08
N GLY A 229 -3.79 -6.19 -3.76
CA GLY A 229 -3.64 -4.75 -3.83
C GLY A 229 -4.87 -4.05 -4.38
N LEU A 230 -5.44 -4.57 -5.48
CA LEU A 230 -6.68 -4.08 -6.05
C LEU A 230 -7.83 -4.19 -5.05
N ALA A 231 -8.06 -5.39 -4.51
CA ALA A 231 -9.19 -5.66 -3.63
C ALA A 231 -9.14 -4.82 -2.36
N THR A 232 -7.98 -4.76 -1.70
CA THR A 232 -7.80 -3.93 -0.50
C THR A 232 -7.89 -2.44 -0.82
N GLY A 233 -7.38 -2.00 -1.98
CA GLY A 233 -7.58 -0.64 -2.47
C GLY A 233 -9.06 -0.28 -2.63
N VAL A 234 -9.85 -1.16 -3.25
CA VAL A 234 -11.30 -0.98 -3.40
C VAL A 234 -12.00 -0.88 -2.04
N LEU A 235 -11.67 -1.75 -1.08
CA LEU A 235 -12.26 -1.71 0.27
C LEU A 235 -11.90 -0.41 1.01
N VAL A 236 -10.64 0.04 0.91
CA VAL A 236 -10.19 1.30 1.49
C VAL A 236 -10.91 2.49 0.86
N LEU A 237 -11.11 2.51 -0.46
CA LEU A 237 -11.88 3.57 -1.12
C LEU A 237 -13.33 3.60 -0.67
N HIS A 238 -13.99 2.45 -0.52
CA HIS A 238 -15.36 2.41 0.02
C HIS A 238 -15.42 2.96 1.45
N ALA A 239 -14.44 2.65 2.30
CA ALA A 239 -14.37 3.20 3.64
C ALA A 239 -14.06 4.72 3.65
N ALA A 240 -13.20 5.18 2.74
CA ALA A 240 -12.82 6.60 2.63
C ALA A 240 -13.93 7.48 2.05
N LEU A 241 -14.70 6.95 1.09
CA LEU A 241 -15.80 7.65 0.43
C LEU A 241 -17.16 7.40 1.10
N GLY A 242 -17.21 6.62 2.19
CA GLY A 242 -18.46 6.17 2.79
C GLY A 242 -19.45 7.30 3.10
N ASP A 243 -18.95 8.42 3.64
CA ASP A 243 -19.80 9.59 3.95
C ASP A 243 -20.38 10.22 2.66
N VAL A 244 -19.57 10.32 1.60
CA VAL A 244 -20.01 10.85 0.30
C VAL A 244 -21.02 9.88 -0.36
N LEU A 245 -20.79 8.57 -0.24
CA LEU A 245 -21.70 7.54 -0.74
C LEU A 245 -23.02 7.50 0.04
N ALA A 246 -23.02 7.91 1.31
CA ALA A 246 -24.22 8.05 2.14
C ALA A 246 -24.99 9.36 1.85
N GLY A 247 -24.47 10.25 1.00
CA GLY A 247 -25.12 11.51 0.63
C GLY A 247 -24.87 12.65 1.62
N GLU A 248 -23.91 12.51 2.54
CA GLU A 248 -23.51 13.58 3.47
C GLU A 248 -22.64 14.63 2.75
N PRO A 249 -22.73 15.92 3.14
CA PRO A 249 -21.99 17.00 2.48
C PRO A 249 -20.47 16.74 2.54
N ALA A 250 -19.87 16.59 1.36
CA ALA A 250 -18.46 16.24 1.19
C ALA A 250 -17.54 17.35 1.72
N GLY A 251 -16.87 17.09 2.84
CA GLY A 251 -15.63 17.80 3.19
C GLY A 251 -14.52 17.46 2.19
N VAL A 252 -13.53 18.35 2.08
CA VAL A 252 -12.38 18.30 1.16
C VAL A 252 -11.77 16.89 1.03
N VAL A 253 -11.30 16.58 -0.19
CA VAL A 253 -10.67 15.33 -0.67
C VAL A 253 -9.46 14.91 0.19
N ALA A 254 -9.73 14.38 1.39
CA ALA A 254 -8.86 13.56 2.23
C ALA A 254 -9.64 13.15 3.49
N ALA A 255 -10.47 12.11 3.43
CA ALA A 255 -11.27 11.68 4.58
C ALA A 255 -10.35 11.29 5.78
N PRO A 256 -10.68 11.69 7.03
CA PRO A 256 -9.92 11.32 8.23
C PRO A 256 -9.64 9.81 8.35
N ALA A 257 -10.58 8.98 7.88
CA ALA A 257 -10.44 7.53 7.84
C ALA A 257 -9.31 7.05 6.91
N ALA A 258 -9.13 7.67 5.75
CA ALA A 258 -8.06 7.34 4.81
C ALA A 258 -6.68 7.70 5.38
N VAL A 259 -6.59 8.87 6.02
CA VAL A 259 -5.37 9.32 6.73
C VAL A 259 -5.02 8.35 7.86
N ALA A 260 -6.00 7.99 8.70
CA ALA A 260 -5.80 7.05 9.80
C ALA A 260 -5.35 5.67 9.31
N LEU A 261 -5.98 5.12 8.27
CA LEU A 261 -5.59 3.82 7.67
C LEU A 261 -4.18 3.86 7.09
N THR A 262 -3.81 4.96 6.45
CA THR A 262 -2.50 5.05 5.80
C THR A 262 -1.38 5.24 6.83
N LEU A 263 -1.60 6.08 7.85
CA LEU A 263 -0.64 6.24 8.95
C LEU A 263 -0.50 4.97 9.79
N SER A 264 -1.59 4.21 9.97
CA SER A 264 -1.57 2.96 10.74
C SER A 264 -0.76 1.84 10.08
N MET A 265 -0.45 1.94 8.77
CA MET A 265 0.37 0.97 8.04
C MET A 265 1.77 0.78 8.64
N GLY A 266 2.37 1.86 9.17
CA GLY A 266 3.67 1.78 9.84
C GLY A 266 3.64 0.93 11.12
N PRO A 267 2.79 1.29 12.10
CA PRO A 267 2.52 0.45 13.26
C PRO A 267 2.11 -0.99 12.91
N ALA A 268 1.27 -1.18 11.88
CA ALA A 268 0.86 -2.50 11.40
C ALA A 268 2.06 -3.37 11.00
N GLU A 269 2.97 -2.82 10.20
CA GLU A 269 4.19 -3.49 9.77
C GLU A 269 5.08 -3.86 10.97
N TRP A 270 5.30 -2.92 11.88
CA TRP A 270 6.09 -3.18 13.08
C TRP A 270 5.51 -4.31 13.94
N LEU A 271 4.17 -4.35 14.07
CA LEU A 271 3.46 -5.39 14.81
C LEU A 271 3.53 -6.76 14.11
N LEU A 272 3.62 -6.81 12.78
CA LEU A 272 3.88 -8.05 12.04
C LEU A 272 5.30 -8.59 12.31
N TYR A 273 6.30 -7.71 12.34
CA TYR A 273 7.66 -8.10 12.75
C TYR A 273 7.70 -8.58 14.19
N ARG A 274 7.05 -7.86 15.12
CA ARG A 274 6.91 -8.29 16.52
C ARG A 274 6.21 -9.63 16.66
N PHE A 275 5.18 -9.89 15.87
CA PHE A 275 4.51 -11.17 15.83
C PHE A 275 5.47 -12.30 15.37
N ARG A 276 6.28 -12.07 14.34
CA ARG A 276 7.27 -13.04 13.85
C ARG A 276 8.37 -13.30 14.88
N SER A 277 8.96 -12.25 15.46
CA SER A 277 9.91 -12.36 16.57
C SER A 277 9.32 -13.11 17.76
N GLY A 278 8.10 -12.76 18.16
CA GLY A 278 7.40 -13.39 19.28
C GLY A 278 7.07 -14.87 19.02
N SER A 279 6.70 -15.21 17.79
CA SER A 279 6.47 -16.60 17.37
C SER A 279 7.77 -17.41 17.38
N LEU A 280 8.90 -16.84 16.92
CA LEU A 280 10.20 -17.49 17.00
C LEU A 280 10.64 -17.71 18.45
N ALA A 281 10.44 -16.73 19.32
CA ALA A 281 10.71 -16.86 20.76
C ALA A 281 9.79 -17.92 21.40
N GLY A 282 8.51 -17.95 21.02
CA GLY A 282 7.57 -18.99 21.42
C GLY A 282 8.03 -20.38 21.01
N LEU A 283 8.52 -20.54 19.77
CA LEU A 283 9.04 -21.80 19.25
C LEU A 283 10.28 -22.27 20.03
N ARG A 284 11.17 -21.34 20.40
CA ARG A 284 12.39 -21.65 21.17
C ARG A 284 12.12 -21.99 22.65
N SER A 285 11.01 -21.49 23.21
CA SER A 285 10.69 -21.63 24.65
C SER A 285 9.62 -22.68 24.95
N SER A 286 8.82 -23.09 23.95
CA SER A 286 7.71 -24.03 24.15
C SER A 286 8.18 -25.48 24.02
N SER A 287 7.90 -26.30 25.02
CA SER A 287 8.20 -27.75 25.00
C SER A 287 7.10 -28.60 24.36
N THR A 288 5.89 -28.06 24.21
CA THR A 288 4.74 -28.76 23.62
C THR A 288 4.09 -27.94 22.49
N ALA A 289 3.42 -28.63 21.57
CA ALA A 289 2.64 -28.01 20.50
C ALA A 289 1.49 -27.14 21.03
N ARG A 290 0.89 -27.53 22.16
CA ARG A 290 -0.20 -26.77 22.80
C ARG A 290 0.31 -25.46 23.38
N ASP A 291 1.47 -25.48 24.03
CA ASP A 291 2.09 -24.27 24.60
C ASP A 291 2.55 -23.32 23.50
N PHE A 292 3.13 -23.85 22.43
CA PHE A 292 3.47 -23.07 21.24
C PHE A 292 2.24 -22.42 20.60
N ARG A 293 1.14 -23.18 20.44
CA ARG A 293 -0.12 -22.64 19.91
C ARG A 293 -0.67 -21.54 20.82
N ARG A 294 -0.68 -21.74 22.14
CA ARG A 294 -1.16 -20.75 23.11
C ARG A 294 -0.34 -19.47 23.06
N THR A 295 0.99 -19.56 23.07
CA THR A 295 1.89 -18.40 23.00
C THR A 295 1.74 -17.64 21.68
N THR A 296 1.62 -18.37 20.57
CA THR A 296 1.43 -17.76 19.24
C THR A 296 0.07 -17.06 19.13
N VAL A 297 -1.02 -17.69 19.58
CA VAL A 297 -2.37 -17.08 19.61
C VAL A 297 -2.37 -15.83 20.48
N LEU A 298 -1.79 -15.89 21.69
CA LEU A 298 -1.69 -14.72 22.56
C LEU A 298 -0.90 -13.58 21.91
N THR A 299 0.17 -13.91 21.19
CA THR A 299 0.98 -12.91 20.46
C THR A 299 0.20 -12.27 19.32
N VAL A 300 -0.53 -13.06 18.52
CA VAL A 300 -1.43 -12.52 17.47
C VAL A 300 -2.47 -11.59 18.07
N VAL A 301 -3.18 -12.05 19.12
CA VAL A 301 -4.25 -11.26 19.74
C VAL A 301 -3.70 -9.95 20.32
N ARG A 302 -2.54 -9.97 20.97
CA ARG A 302 -1.88 -8.75 21.48
C ARG A 302 -1.48 -7.80 20.36
N CYS A 303 -0.88 -8.31 19.28
CA CYS A 303 -0.46 -7.49 18.16
C CYS A 303 -1.68 -6.88 17.44
N LEU A 304 -2.73 -7.67 17.21
CA LEU A 304 -3.97 -7.19 16.61
C LEU A 304 -4.66 -6.14 17.50
N ALA A 305 -4.79 -6.40 18.80
CA ALA A 305 -5.39 -5.44 19.74
C ALA A 305 -4.59 -4.12 19.79
N ALA A 306 -3.26 -4.19 19.83
CA ALA A 306 -2.40 -3.00 19.77
C ALA A 306 -2.58 -2.23 18.47
N TYR A 307 -2.65 -2.92 17.33
CA TYR A 307 -2.91 -2.31 16.03
C TYR A 307 -4.26 -1.59 15.99
N LEU A 308 -5.33 -2.26 16.45
CA LEU A 308 -6.68 -1.67 16.48
C LEU A 308 -6.77 -0.47 17.42
N ALA A 309 -6.08 -0.51 18.57
CA ALA A 309 -6.00 0.63 19.48
C ALA A 309 -5.31 1.84 18.82
N VAL A 310 -4.21 1.60 18.10
CA VAL A 310 -3.51 2.65 17.35
C VAL A 310 -4.38 3.19 16.22
N LEU A 311 -5.06 2.33 15.45
CA LEU A 311 -5.97 2.75 14.38
C LEU A 311 -7.14 3.58 14.93
N LEU A 312 -7.72 3.19 16.07
CA LEU A 312 -8.76 3.96 16.74
C LEU A 312 -8.24 5.33 17.18
N ALA A 313 -7.09 5.38 17.83
CA ALA A 313 -6.49 6.63 18.28
C ALA A 313 -6.18 7.58 17.11
N LEU A 314 -5.62 7.05 16.01
CA LEU A 314 -5.36 7.83 14.79
C LEU A 314 -6.64 8.32 14.14
N SER A 315 -7.70 7.50 14.12
CA SER A 315 -9.01 7.91 13.59
C SER A 315 -9.63 9.05 14.39
N LEU A 316 -9.62 8.94 15.73
CA LEU A 316 -10.13 9.99 16.62
C LEU A 316 -9.30 11.27 16.51
N ALA A 317 -7.97 11.17 16.47
CA ALA A 317 -7.09 12.31 16.30
C ALA A 317 -7.29 13.00 14.94
N ALA A 318 -7.37 12.22 13.85
CA ALA A 318 -7.63 12.75 12.52
C ALA A 318 -8.98 13.47 12.46
N SER A 319 -10.04 12.89 13.04
CA SER A 319 -11.35 13.55 13.13
C SER A 319 -11.33 14.82 13.97
N ALA A 320 -10.60 14.86 15.09
CA ALA A 320 -10.49 16.04 15.94
C ALA A 320 -9.72 17.20 15.27
N MET A 321 -8.74 16.88 14.42
CA MET A 321 -7.95 17.86 13.68
C MET A 321 -8.64 18.37 12.41
N TRP A 322 -9.66 17.67 11.91
CA TRP A 322 -10.31 18.01 10.66
C TRP A 322 -11.46 19.00 10.89
N PRO A 323 -11.40 20.21 10.30
CA PRO A 323 -12.47 21.20 10.46
C PRO A 323 -13.82 20.62 10.01
N HIS A 324 -14.84 20.75 10.86
CA HIS A 324 -16.21 20.31 10.58
C HIS A 324 -16.40 18.81 10.35
N ALA A 325 -15.41 17.95 10.65
CA ALA A 325 -15.63 16.51 10.60
C ALA A 325 -16.43 16.03 11.82
N PRO A 326 -17.57 15.34 11.62
CA PRO A 326 -18.29 14.74 12.74
C PRO A 326 -17.44 13.63 13.38
N VAL A 327 -17.54 13.49 14.70
CA VAL A 327 -16.95 12.34 15.42
C VAL A 327 -17.47 11.05 14.79
N PRO A 328 -16.62 10.05 14.50
CA PRO A 328 -17.08 8.79 13.94
C PRO A 328 -18.13 8.13 14.83
N GLY A 329 -19.35 8.01 14.30
CA GLY A 329 -20.41 7.23 14.92
C GLY A 329 -19.98 5.77 15.12
N GLY A 330 -20.62 5.07 16.04
CA GLY A 330 -20.20 3.72 16.44
C GLY A 330 -20.09 2.72 15.29
N VAL A 331 -21.03 2.76 14.34
CA VAL A 331 -21.01 1.89 13.14
C VAL A 331 -19.82 2.21 12.23
N ARG A 332 -19.52 3.50 12.02
CA ARG A 332 -18.39 3.94 11.19
C ARG A 332 -17.05 3.56 11.82
N ALA A 333 -16.90 3.77 13.12
CA ALA A 333 -15.73 3.33 13.86
C ALA A 333 -15.56 1.80 13.82
N ALA A 334 -16.65 1.05 14.03
CA ALA A 334 -16.63 -0.40 13.94
C ALA A 334 -16.23 -0.88 12.54
N GLY A 335 -16.82 -0.31 11.48
CA GLY A 335 -16.47 -0.62 10.10
C GLY A 335 -15.00 -0.37 9.80
N LEU A 336 -14.45 0.77 10.23
CA LEU A 336 -13.03 1.09 10.08
C LEU A 336 -12.12 0.09 10.79
N LEU A 337 -12.46 -0.29 12.02
CA LEU A 337 -11.69 -1.26 12.80
C LEU A 337 -11.75 -2.65 12.17
N LEU A 338 -12.93 -3.09 11.71
CA LEU A 338 -13.09 -4.36 10.99
C LEU A 338 -12.30 -4.38 9.68
N LEU A 339 -12.30 -3.28 8.92
CA LEU A 339 -11.42 -3.15 7.76
C LEU A 339 -9.95 -3.24 8.17
N GLY A 340 -9.57 -2.60 9.28
CA GLY A 340 -8.25 -2.76 9.88
C GLY A 340 -7.90 -4.23 10.14
N VAL A 341 -8.80 -5.01 10.75
CA VAL A 341 -8.62 -6.45 10.96
C VAL A 341 -8.38 -7.16 9.62
N VAL A 342 -9.17 -6.86 8.59
CA VAL A 342 -9.05 -7.47 7.26
C VAL A 342 -7.68 -7.20 6.64
N LEU A 343 -7.23 -5.94 6.68
CA LEU A 343 -5.93 -5.54 6.12
C LEU A 343 -4.78 -6.20 6.87
N TRP A 344 -4.78 -6.14 8.20
CA TRP A 344 -3.69 -6.68 9.02
C TRP A 344 -3.61 -8.20 8.95
N THR A 345 -4.74 -8.90 9.05
CA THR A 345 -4.78 -10.37 8.92
C THR A 345 -4.49 -10.82 7.48
N GLY A 346 -4.89 -10.05 6.47
CA GLY A 346 -4.49 -10.29 5.08
C GLY A 346 -2.98 -10.25 4.89
N LEU A 347 -2.30 -9.23 5.43
CA LEU A 347 -0.83 -9.15 5.42
C LEU A 347 -0.18 -10.29 6.20
N LEU A 348 -0.75 -10.67 7.36
CA LEU A 348 -0.28 -11.81 8.14
C LEU A 348 -0.37 -13.13 7.34
N LEU A 349 -1.48 -13.37 6.65
CA LEU A 349 -1.69 -14.54 5.80
C LEU A 349 -0.73 -14.57 4.61
N GLN A 350 -0.44 -13.42 3.98
CA GLN A 350 0.62 -13.31 2.96
C GLN A 350 1.98 -13.70 3.52
N SER A 351 2.25 -13.26 4.76
CA SER A 351 3.47 -13.57 5.49
C SER A 351 3.67 -15.08 5.71
N PHE A 352 2.58 -15.84 5.76
CA PHE A 352 2.54 -17.31 5.88
C PHE A 352 2.43 -18.04 4.53
N GLY A 353 2.50 -17.33 3.40
CA GLY A 353 2.36 -17.92 2.07
C GLY A 353 0.91 -18.26 1.67
N ALA A 354 -0.08 -17.91 2.49
CA ALA A 354 -1.51 -18.12 2.20
C ALA A 354 -2.13 -16.94 1.42
N VAL A 355 -1.35 -16.32 0.52
CA VAL A 355 -1.76 -15.12 -0.23
C VAL A 355 -2.99 -15.37 -1.08
N THR A 356 -3.13 -16.54 -1.70
CA THR A 356 -4.29 -16.86 -2.55
C THR A 356 -5.60 -16.85 -1.77
N ALA A 357 -5.61 -17.43 -0.58
CA ALA A 357 -6.77 -17.43 0.31
C ALA A 357 -7.10 -16.01 0.78
N ALA A 358 -6.10 -15.25 1.24
CA ALA A 358 -6.29 -13.85 1.65
C ALA A 358 -6.83 -12.99 0.50
N THR A 359 -6.29 -13.19 -0.70
CA THR A 359 -6.72 -12.49 -1.94
C THR A 359 -8.15 -12.85 -2.29
N ALA A 360 -8.52 -14.14 -2.27
CA ALA A 360 -9.87 -14.58 -2.57
C ALA A 360 -10.91 -13.94 -1.62
N VAL A 361 -10.62 -13.90 -0.31
CA VAL A 361 -11.49 -13.26 0.68
C VAL A 361 -11.62 -11.75 0.41
N CYS A 362 -10.50 -11.06 0.21
CA CYS A 362 -10.53 -9.62 -0.08
C CYS A 362 -11.26 -9.30 -1.39
N CYS A 363 -11.04 -10.10 -2.46
CA CYS A 363 -11.73 -9.94 -3.73
C CYS A 363 -13.23 -10.18 -3.58
N ALA A 364 -13.65 -11.23 -2.87
CA ALA A 364 -15.07 -11.49 -2.61
C ALA A 364 -15.71 -10.34 -1.82
N ALA A 365 -15.04 -9.84 -0.78
CA ALA A 365 -15.50 -8.69 -0.01
C ALA A 365 -15.63 -7.43 -0.90
N ALA A 366 -14.64 -7.15 -1.74
CA ALA A 366 -14.66 -6.00 -2.63
C ALA A 366 -15.79 -6.10 -3.67
N LEU A 367 -16.02 -7.29 -4.23
CA LEU A 367 -17.11 -7.56 -5.17
C LEU A 367 -18.47 -7.39 -4.50
N VAL A 368 -18.68 -7.97 -3.31
CA VAL A 368 -19.94 -7.84 -2.56
C VAL A 368 -20.19 -6.38 -2.21
N GLN A 369 -19.19 -5.65 -1.71
CA GLN A 369 -19.34 -4.23 -1.38
C GLN A 369 -19.70 -3.40 -2.61
N THR A 370 -19.03 -3.66 -3.74
CA THR A 370 -19.31 -2.97 -5.01
C THR A 370 -20.72 -3.30 -5.52
N LEU A 371 -21.15 -4.56 -5.39
CA LEU A 371 -22.49 -4.99 -5.79
C LEU A 371 -23.56 -4.28 -4.95
N LEU A 372 -23.40 -4.27 -3.61
CA LEU A 372 -24.32 -3.58 -2.70
C LEU A 372 -24.43 -2.08 -3.02
N LEU A 373 -23.33 -1.45 -3.40
CA LEU A 373 -23.32 -0.05 -3.84
C LEU A 373 -24.10 0.13 -5.16
N VAL A 374 -23.81 -0.69 -6.17
CA VAL A 374 -24.46 -0.61 -7.50
C VAL A 374 -25.96 -0.92 -7.41
N THR A 375 -26.36 -1.88 -6.58
CA THR A 375 -27.77 -2.23 -6.34
C THR A 375 -28.44 -1.32 -5.30
N ARG A 376 -27.73 -0.32 -4.78
CA ARG A 376 -28.19 0.64 -3.74
C ARG A 376 -28.86 -0.08 -2.56
N THR A 377 -28.28 -1.18 -2.12
CA THR A 377 -28.87 -2.07 -1.13
C THR A 377 -28.34 -1.75 0.26
N GLY A 378 -29.19 -1.15 1.08
CA GLY A 378 -28.89 -0.81 2.48
C GLY A 378 -28.04 0.45 2.64
N ASP A 379 -27.82 0.82 3.90
CA ASP A 379 -26.94 1.92 4.27
C ASP A 379 -25.46 1.55 3.98
N PRO A 380 -24.67 2.41 3.32
CA PRO A 380 -23.27 2.11 2.97
C PRO A 380 -22.37 1.76 4.15
N HIS A 381 -22.58 2.37 5.32
CA HIS A 381 -21.77 2.11 6.52
C HIS A 381 -22.14 0.78 7.16
N VAL A 382 -23.42 0.45 7.25
CA VAL A 382 -23.89 -0.85 7.75
C VAL A 382 -23.46 -1.98 6.82
N ALA A 383 -23.65 -1.80 5.51
CA ALA A 383 -23.19 -2.74 4.49
C ALA A 383 -21.68 -2.99 4.61
N GLY A 384 -20.89 -1.91 4.70
CA GLY A 384 -19.44 -2.00 4.92
C GLY A 384 -19.09 -2.77 6.19
N ALA A 385 -19.72 -2.46 7.33
CA ALA A 385 -19.46 -3.16 8.58
C ALA A 385 -19.75 -4.68 8.49
N VAL A 386 -20.85 -5.08 7.82
CA VAL A 386 -21.18 -6.50 7.61
C VAL A 386 -20.16 -7.17 6.70
N VAL A 387 -19.79 -6.55 5.57
CA VAL A 387 -18.81 -7.10 4.63
C VAL A 387 -17.43 -7.21 5.26
N TYR A 388 -16.96 -6.19 5.97
CA TYR A 388 -15.67 -6.23 6.66
C TYR A 388 -15.68 -7.23 7.83
N GLY A 389 -16.79 -7.31 8.57
CA GLY A 389 -16.96 -8.27 9.66
C GLY A 389 -16.92 -9.73 9.19
N THR A 390 -17.61 -10.04 8.10
CA THR A 390 -17.59 -11.37 7.50
C THR A 390 -16.21 -11.73 6.95
N ALA A 391 -15.55 -10.82 6.23
CA ALA A 391 -14.19 -11.01 5.74
C ALA A 391 -13.18 -11.22 6.90
N ALA A 392 -13.27 -10.42 7.96
CA ALA A 392 -12.45 -10.54 9.16
C ALA A 392 -12.64 -11.88 9.86
N ALA A 393 -13.89 -12.36 9.98
CA ALA A 393 -14.19 -13.67 10.57
C ALA A 393 -13.59 -14.82 9.74
N VAL A 394 -13.72 -14.78 8.41
CA VAL A 394 -13.15 -15.79 7.51
C VAL A 394 -11.62 -15.79 7.58
N GLN A 395 -10.98 -14.62 7.51
CA GLN A 395 -9.52 -14.52 7.66
C GLN A 395 -9.05 -14.94 9.05
N GLY A 396 -9.79 -14.61 10.11
CA GLY A 396 -9.53 -15.08 11.46
C GLY A 396 -9.57 -16.61 11.57
N ALA A 397 -10.57 -17.25 10.95
CA ALA A 397 -10.66 -18.71 10.86
C ALA A 397 -9.47 -19.31 10.09
N LEU A 398 -9.07 -18.70 8.97
CA LEU A 398 -7.89 -19.11 8.20
C LEU A 398 -6.59 -18.99 9.01
N VAL A 399 -6.39 -17.89 9.73
CA VAL A 399 -5.24 -17.70 10.62
C VAL A 399 -5.23 -18.79 11.69
N CYS A 400 -6.37 -19.03 12.36
CA CYS A 400 -6.49 -20.09 13.37
C CYS A 400 -6.19 -21.49 12.80
N HIS A 401 -6.66 -21.77 11.57
CA HIS A 401 -6.40 -23.04 10.89
C HIS A 401 -4.92 -23.22 10.56
N LEU A 402 -4.27 -22.21 9.98
CA LEU A 402 -2.85 -22.27 9.61
C LEU A 402 -1.93 -22.35 10.83
N LEU A 403 -2.23 -21.59 11.89
CA LEU A 403 -1.54 -21.70 13.17
C LEU A 403 -1.71 -23.09 13.80
N GLY A 404 -2.84 -23.76 13.54
CA GLY A 404 -3.10 -25.14 13.98
C GLY A 404 -2.42 -26.23 13.13
N ARG A 405 -1.89 -25.92 11.93
CA ARG A 405 -1.20 -26.90 11.06
C ARG A 405 0.31 -26.91 11.22
N ALA A 406 0.92 -25.79 11.64
CA ALA A 406 2.34 -25.75 11.99
C ALA A 406 2.70 -26.71 13.16
N THR A 407 1.69 -27.24 13.86
CA THR A 407 1.81 -28.22 14.93
C THR A 407 1.66 -29.69 14.49
N ALA A 408 1.50 -29.99 13.19
CA ALA A 408 1.30 -31.36 12.70
C ALA A 408 2.56 -32.02 12.09
N HIS A 409 3.69 -31.32 12.04
CA HIS A 409 4.99 -31.92 11.72
C HIS A 409 5.86 -32.02 12.97
N ARG A 410 5.58 -33.04 13.77
CA ARG A 410 6.59 -33.89 14.40
C ARG A 410 6.07 -35.32 14.38
#